data_AF-A0A7M7NH48-F1
#
_entry.id   AF-A0A7M7NH48-F1
#
_cell.length_a   1.000
_cell.length_b   1.000
_cell.length_c   1.000
_cell.angle_alpha   90.00
_cell.angle_beta   90.00
_cell.angle_gamma   90.00
#
_symmetry.space_group_name_H-M   'P 1'
#
loop_
_entity.id
_entity.type
_entity.pdbx_description
1 polymer ?
#
loop_
_entity_poly.entity_id
_entity_poly.type
_entity_poly.pdbx_seq_one_letter_code
_entity_poly.pdbx_strand_id
1 'polypeptide(L)'
;MDGTRALLSIILLLAVSLSLVSGDVLSMGTMIDWEDESTHSIFDVMTRFNLYGCYCGFGGQGVPVDKIDCCCRDHDECYDNLAKDGTCLSGDTGVGKVYKYTKVNNDGKHTVQCKPSSDTCAEKICACDKALAECFSTNEPYYNSANRNYNRGRLCGKQMAKSCPNFN
;
A
#
# COMPACT_ATOMS: atom_id res chain seq x y z
N MET A 1 -21.00 -32.16 -30.82
CA MET A 1 -20.28 -31.00 -30.26
C MET A 1 -20.55 -31.01 -28.77
N ASP A 2 -19.52 -31.32 -28.00
CA ASP A 2 -19.58 -31.81 -26.63
C ASP A 2 -19.78 -30.66 -25.63
N GLY A 3 -20.94 -30.62 -24.97
CA GLY A 3 -21.37 -29.55 -24.06
C GLY A 3 -20.50 -29.42 -22.80
N THR A 4 -19.71 -30.43 -22.47
CA THR A 4 -18.73 -30.39 -21.38
C THR A 4 -17.54 -29.48 -21.68
N ARG A 5 -17.14 -29.39 -22.96
CA ARG A 5 -16.02 -28.52 -23.40
C ARG A 5 -16.40 -27.04 -23.34
N ALA A 6 -17.67 -26.72 -23.61
CA ALA A 6 -18.18 -25.35 -23.49
C ALA A 6 -18.25 -24.89 -22.03
N LEU A 7 -18.68 -25.75 -21.10
CA LEU A 7 -18.76 -25.44 -19.67
C LEU A 7 -17.36 -25.26 -19.04
N LEU A 8 -16.39 -26.11 -19.40
CA LEU A 8 -15.00 -25.94 -18.96
C LEU A 8 -14.37 -24.64 -19.50
N SER A 9 -14.71 -24.26 -20.73
CA SER A 9 -14.25 -23.00 -21.33
C SER A 9 -14.85 -21.76 -20.65
N ILE A 10 -16.09 -21.85 -20.16
CA ILE A 10 -16.77 -20.77 -19.44
C ILE A 10 -16.28 -20.66 -17.98
N ILE A 11 -16.01 -21.79 -17.32
CA ILE A 11 -15.45 -21.80 -15.94
C ILE A 11 -14.01 -21.26 -15.94
N LEU A 12 -13.22 -21.52 -16.99
CA LEU A 12 -11.87 -20.96 -17.14
C LEU A 12 -11.88 -19.45 -17.41
N LEU A 13 -12.97 -18.90 -17.97
CA LEU A 13 -13.18 -17.46 -18.16
C LEU A 13 -13.68 -16.75 -16.90
N LEU A 14 -14.19 -17.47 -15.90
CA LEU A 14 -14.69 -16.90 -14.64
C LEU A 14 -13.67 -16.96 -13.49
N ALA A 15 -12.53 -17.65 -13.66
CA ALA A 15 -11.47 -17.74 -12.65
C ALA A 15 -10.35 -16.70 -12.80
N VAL A 16 -10.47 -15.77 -13.75
CA VAL A 16 -9.49 -14.69 -13.93
C VAL A 16 -10.24 -13.40 -14.18
N SER A 17 -10.87 -12.85 -13.14
CA SER A 17 -11.06 -11.40 -13.04
C SER A 17 -9.68 -10.76 -12.86
N LEU A 18 -8.87 -10.75 -13.94
CA LEU A 18 -7.71 -9.88 -14.02
C LEU A 18 -8.25 -8.46 -14.16
N SER A 19 -8.60 -7.85 -13.04
CA SER A 19 -8.66 -6.41 -12.93
C SER A 19 -7.25 -5.91 -13.19
N LEU A 20 -6.96 -5.59 -14.46
CA LEU A 20 -5.78 -4.84 -14.85
C LEU A 20 -5.95 -3.42 -14.32
N VAL A 21 -5.60 -3.21 -13.05
CA VAL A 21 -5.54 -1.87 -12.45
C VAL A 21 -4.21 -1.26 -12.88
N SER A 22 -4.27 -0.21 -13.70
CA SER A 22 -3.12 0.62 -14.08
C SER A 22 -2.78 1.58 -12.95
N GLY A 23 -1.54 1.52 -12.44
CA GLY A 23 -1.13 2.17 -11.19
C GLY A 23 -0.59 3.59 -11.27
N ASP A 24 -1.22 4.44 -10.47
CA ASP A 24 -0.63 5.40 -9.54
C ASP A 24 -1.27 5.12 -8.16
N VAL A 25 -1.33 6.06 -7.21
CA VAL A 25 -1.93 5.94 -5.84
C VAL A 25 -3.17 5.02 -5.73
N LEU A 26 -3.99 4.94 -6.78
CA LEU A 26 -5.10 3.99 -6.91
C LEU A 26 -4.70 2.53 -6.67
N SER A 27 -3.56 2.06 -7.20
CA SER A 27 -3.09 0.69 -7.00
C SER A 27 -2.78 0.42 -5.54
N MET A 28 -1.99 1.28 -4.88
CA MET A 28 -1.72 1.19 -3.44
C MET A 28 -3.03 1.16 -2.64
N GLY A 29 -3.96 2.07 -2.93
CA GLY A 29 -5.27 2.11 -2.26
C GLY A 29 -6.06 0.81 -2.39
N THR A 30 -6.06 0.19 -3.58
CA THR A 30 -6.73 -1.10 -3.79
C THR A 30 -6.01 -2.31 -3.19
N MET A 31 -4.71 -2.22 -2.92
CA MET A 31 -3.97 -3.23 -2.17
C MET A 31 -4.36 -3.16 -0.70
N ILE A 32 -4.36 -1.96 -0.12
CA ILE A 32 -4.79 -1.74 1.26
C ILE A 32 -6.23 -2.21 1.45
N ASP A 33 -7.15 -1.78 0.58
CA ASP A 33 -8.55 -2.22 0.60
C ASP A 33 -8.73 -3.74 0.52
N TRP A 34 -7.80 -4.44 -0.14
CA TRP A 34 -7.84 -5.89 -0.22
C TRP A 34 -7.35 -6.57 1.05
N GLU A 35 -6.27 -6.07 1.65
CA GLU A 35 -5.61 -6.72 2.78
C GLU A 35 -6.17 -6.28 4.15
N ASP A 36 -6.63 -5.04 4.27
CA ASP A 36 -7.24 -4.48 5.48
C ASP A 36 -8.77 -4.57 5.37
N GLU A 37 -9.33 -5.62 6.00
CA GLU A 37 -10.76 -5.90 6.01
C GLU A 37 -11.61 -4.81 6.69
N SER A 38 -10.98 -3.88 7.42
CA SER A 38 -11.65 -2.72 8.02
C SER A 38 -11.94 -1.60 7.01
N THR A 39 -11.50 -1.76 5.77
CA THR A 39 -11.78 -0.88 4.63
C THR A 39 -12.63 -1.58 3.59
N HIS A 40 -13.50 -0.82 2.91
CA HIS A 40 -14.45 -1.37 1.93
C HIS A 40 -14.45 -0.59 0.62
N SER A 41 -13.56 0.40 0.51
CA SER A 41 -13.31 1.15 -0.71
C SER A 41 -12.00 1.91 -0.64
N ILE A 42 -11.48 2.31 -1.80
CA ILE A 42 -10.38 3.29 -1.89
C ILE A 42 -10.74 4.57 -1.12
N PHE A 43 -12.02 4.97 -1.10
CA PHE A 43 -12.45 6.16 -0.37
C PHE A 43 -12.28 6.01 1.15
N ASP A 44 -12.53 4.82 1.70
CA ASP A 44 -12.30 4.52 3.12
C ASP A 44 -10.81 4.55 3.44
N VAL A 45 -9.98 3.94 2.59
CA VAL A 45 -8.52 3.97 2.71
C VAL A 45 -8.00 5.41 2.75
N MET A 46 -8.43 6.23 1.79
CA MET A 46 -8.06 7.65 1.75
C MET A 46 -8.55 8.40 2.99
N THR A 47 -9.76 8.13 3.46
CA THR A 47 -10.34 8.83 4.60
C THR A 47 -9.66 8.44 5.92
N ARG A 48 -9.27 7.17 6.08
CA ARG A 48 -8.65 6.62 7.31
C ARG A 48 -7.16 6.95 7.40
N PHE A 49 -6.41 6.76 6.32
CA PHE A 49 -4.95 6.76 6.36
C PHE A 49 -4.32 8.02 5.77
N ASN A 50 -4.97 8.72 4.83
CA ASN A 50 -4.41 9.98 4.35
C ASN A 50 -4.49 11.06 5.44
N LEU A 51 -3.45 11.89 5.54
CA LEU A 51 -3.31 12.91 6.58
C LEU A 51 -3.38 12.34 8.01
N TYR A 52 -3.00 11.07 8.17
CA TYR A 52 -2.86 10.42 9.45
C TYR A 52 -1.47 10.68 10.02
N GLY A 53 -1.39 11.00 11.31
CA GLY A 53 -0.13 11.17 12.03
C GLY A 53 0.86 12.11 11.33
N CYS A 54 2.14 11.81 11.51
CA CYS A 54 3.25 12.61 11.04
C CYS A 54 3.77 12.23 9.66
N TYR A 55 3.47 11.04 9.15
CA TYR A 55 4.00 10.51 7.89
C TYR A 55 2.89 10.26 6.86
N CYS A 56 1.83 9.52 7.16
CA CYS A 56 0.85 9.04 6.16
C CYS A 56 0.24 10.11 5.23
N GLY A 57 0.79 10.30 4.03
CA GLY A 57 0.44 11.38 3.10
C GLY A 57 1.69 11.95 2.44
N PHE A 58 1.60 13.12 1.81
CA PHE A 58 2.77 13.72 1.17
C PHE A 58 3.76 14.28 2.19
N GLY A 59 5.01 13.85 2.05
CA GLY A 59 6.12 14.19 2.96
C GLY A 59 5.92 13.58 4.34
N GLY A 60 6.79 13.90 5.27
CA GLY A 60 6.69 13.39 6.63
C GLY A 60 7.84 13.92 7.46
N GLN A 61 7.63 14.09 8.76
CA GLN A 61 8.70 14.47 9.67
C GLN A 61 8.40 14.13 11.12
N GLY A 62 9.42 14.13 11.97
CA GLY A 62 9.22 13.93 13.39
C GLY A 62 9.23 12.45 13.77
N VAL A 63 8.61 12.19 14.92
CA VAL A 63 8.46 10.84 15.46
C VAL A 63 7.05 10.34 15.08
N PRO A 64 6.92 9.14 14.50
CA PRO A 64 5.61 8.56 14.23
C PRO A 64 4.80 8.45 15.52
N VAL A 65 3.50 8.71 15.41
CA VAL A 65 2.61 8.84 16.58
C VAL A 65 2.08 7.49 17.08
N ASP A 66 2.06 6.47 16.21
CA ASP A 66 1.67 5.09 16.52
C ASP A 66 2.20 4.12 15.45
N LYS A 67 1.75 2.86 15.52
CA LYS A 67 2.15 1.79 14.60
C LYS A 67 1.69 2.02 13.16
N ILE A 68 0.51 2.63 12.94
CA ILE A 68 0.01 2.95 11.60
C ILE A 68 0.89 4.03 10.97
N ASP A 69 1.17 5.10 11.71
CA ASP A 69 2.04 6.18 11.25
C ASP A 69 3.48 5.68 10.99
N CYS A 70 3.89 4.65 11.71
CA CYS A 70 5.14 3.94 11.50
C CYS A 70 5.21 3.21 10.15
N CYS A 71 4.13 2.52 9.75
CA CYS A 71 4.03 1.91 8.42
C CYS A 71 4.25 2.94 7.31
N CYS A 72 3.72 4.15 7.49
CA CYS A 72 3.88 5.24 6.52
C CYS A 72 5.32 5.77 6.46
N ARG A 73 6.02 5.91 7.59
CA ARG A 73 7.46 6.25 7.56
C ARG A 73 8.24 5.20 6.79
N ASP A 74 8.01 3.92 7.07
CA ASP A 74 8.74 2.84 6.41
C ASP A 74 8.44 2.78 4.90
N HIS A 75 7.22 3.12 4.50
CA HIS A 75 6.84 3.28 3.09
C HIS A 75 7.56 4.46 2.42
N ASP A 76 7.57 5.64 3.06
CA ASP A 76 8.32 6.80 2.59
C ASP A 76 9.82 6.47 2.45
N GLU A 77 10.40 5.79 3.43
CA GLU A 77 11.80 5.35 3.41
C GLU A 77 12.08 4.35 2.29
N CYS A 78 11.13 3.43 2.03
CA CYS A 78 11.23 2.49 0.90
C CYS A 78 11.35 3.24 -0.42
N TYR A 79 10.47 4.21 -0.66
CA TYR A 79 10.52 5.06 -1.86
C TYR A 79 11.80 5.89 -1.95
N ASP A 80 12.17 6.53 -0.86
CA ASP A 80 13.39 7.34 -0.76
C ASP A 80 14.65 6.54 -1.11
N ASN A 81 14.73 5.30 -0.63
CA ASN A 81 15.87 4.43 -0.87
C ASN A 81 15.97 4.03 -2.34
N LEU A 82 14.84 3.74 -3.00
CA LEU A 82 14.80 3.45 -4.43
C LEU A 82 15.21 4.64 -5.30
N ALA A 83 14.91 5.86 -4.84
CA ALA A 83 15.40 7.07 -5.50
C ALA A 83 16.90 7.30 -5.27
N LYS A 84 17.39 7.07 -4.04
CA LYS A 84 18.80 7.29 -3.65
C LYS A 84 19.76 6.30 -4.29
N ASP A 85 19.36 5.04 -4.44
CA ASP A 85 20.19 4.00 -5.05
C ASP A 85 20.12 3.99 -6.59
N GLY A 86 19.28 4.86 -7.17
CA GLY A 86 19.13 5.02 -8.62
C GLY A 86 18.24 3.97 -9.28
N THR A 87 17.58 3.10 -8.52
CA THR A 87 16.60 2.14 -9.04
C THR A 87 15.40 2.85 -9.68
N CYS A 88 14.97 3.96 -9.09
CA CYS A 88 13.87 4.79 -9.55
C CYS A 88 14.32 6.25 -9.73
N LEU A 89 13.71 6.98 -10.67
CA LEU A 89 13.82 8.43 -10.70
C LEU A 89 13.00 9.02 -9.54
N SER A 90 13.41 10.16 -8.97
CA SER A 90 12.67 10.78 -7.85
C SER A 90 11.22 11.18 -8.19
N GLY A 91 10.89 11.31 -9.48
CA GLY A 91 9.51 11.53 -9.95
C GLY A 91 8.68 10.26 -10.13
N ASP A 92 9.31 9.08 -10.09
CA ASP A 92 8.64 7.79 -10.25
C ASP A 92 8.04 7.27 -8.93
N THR A 93 8.55 7.73 -7.79
CA THR A 93 8.06 7.36 -6.45
C THR A 93 6.79 8.17 -6.13
N GLY A 94 5.67 7.49 -5.82
CA GLY A 94 4.45 8.12 -5.29
C GLY A 94 3.26 8.21 -6.24
N VAL A 95 3.41 8.81 -7.44
CA VAL A 95 2.23 9.22 -8.24
C VAL A 95 2.31 8.83 -9.71
N GLY A 96 3.37 8.15 -10.15
CA GLY A 96 3.60 7.95 -11.60
C GLY A 96 3.93 6.53 -12.06
N LYS A 97 4.34 5.63 -11.16
CA LYS A 97 4.83 4.31 -11.58
C LYS A 97 3.71 3.27 -11.63
N VAL A 98 3.37 2.86 -12.85
CA VAL A 98 2.47 1.72 -13.09
C VAL A 98 3.20 0.41 -12.85
N TYR A 99 2.62 -0.46 -12.03
CA TYR A 99 3.07 -1.83 -11.83
C TYR A 99 1.88 -2.80 -11.89
N LYS A 100 2.16 -4.11 -11.92
CA LYS A 100 1.14 -5.15 -12.01
C LYS A 100 1.19 -6.05 -10.78
N TYR A 101 0.03 -6.46 -10.29
CA TYR A 101 -0.12 -7.36 -9.15
C TYR A 101 -1.35 -8.25 -9.31
N THR A 102 -1.50 -9.21 -8.41
CA THR A 102 -2.68 -10.06 -8.24
C THR A 102 -3.11 -10.07 -6.79
N LYS A 103 -4.42 -10.09 -6.58
CA LYS A 103 -5.06 -10.32 -5.30
C LYS A 103 -5.16 -11.82 -5.06
N VAL A 104 -4.70 -12.29 -3.90
CA VAL A 104 -4.67 -13.70 -3.52
C VAL A 104 -5.45 -13.87 -2.22
N ASN A 105 -6.37 -14.84 -2.19
CA ASN A 105 -7.05 -15.30 -0.98
C ASN A 105 -6.57 -16.71 -0.68
N ASN A 106 -5.91 -16.89 0.46
CA ASN A 106 -5.48 -18.19 0.96
C ASN A 106 -6.21 -18.47 2.27
N ASP A 107 -7.28 -19.27 2.20
CA ASP A 107 -8.09 -19.68 3.36
C ASP A 107 -8.59 -18.50 4.22
N GLY A 108 -9.06 -17.44 3.56
CA GLY A 108 -9.55 -16.22 4.21
C GLY A 108 -8.46 -15.18 4.48
N LYS A 109 -7.18 -15.50 4.26
CA LYS A 109 -6.10 -14.51 4.33
C LYS A 109 -5.98 -13.79 2.99
N HIS A 110 -6.35 -12.51 2.96
CA HIS A 110 -6.15 -11.63 1.81
C HIS A 110 -4.72 -11.09 1.76
N THR A 111 -4.04 -11.32 0.64
CA THR A 111 -2.68 -10.81 0.37
C THR A 111 -2.55 -10.37 -1.08
N VAL A 112 -1.51 -9.59 -1.37
CA VAL A 112 -1.13 -9.17 -2.71
C VAL A 112 0.14 -9.88 -3.17
N GLN A 113 0.21 -10.21 -4.45
CA GLN A 113 1.41 -10.69 -5.11
C GLN A 113 1.79 -9.77 -6.27
N CYS A 114 2.94 -9.12 -6.16
CA CYS A 114 3.53 -8.34 -7.25
C CYS A 114 3.95 -9.25 -8.40
N LYS A 115 3.67 -8.82 -9.63
CA LYS A 115 4.06 -9.55 -10.83
C LYS A 115 5.45 -9.10 -11.30
N PRO A 116 6.23 -10.01 -11.90
CA PRO A 116 7.48 -9.64 -12.55
C PRO A 116 7.27 -8.57 -13.64
N SER A 117 8.25 -7.69 -13.80
CA SER A 117 8.30 -6.61 -14.77
C SER A 117 9.74 -6.43 -15.26
N SER A 118 9.90 -6.03 -16.52
CA SER A 118 11.22 -5.60 -17.04
C SER A 118 11.65 -4.22 -16.50
N ASP A 119 10.72 -3.45 -15.94
CA ASP A 119 11.01 -2.22 -15.20
C ASP A 119 11.22 -2.58 -13.72
N THR A 120 12.48 -2.56 -13.27
CA THR A 120 12.86 -2.86 -11.89
C THR A 120 12.29 -1.86 -10.89
N CYS A 121 12.11 -0.59 -11.28
CA CYS A 121 11.47 0.40 -10.43
C CYS A 121 10.00 0.01 -10.16
N ALA A 122 9.27 -0.41 -11.20
CA ALA A 122 7.89 -0.86 -11.05
C ALA A 122 7.75 -2.06 -10.11
N GLU A 123 8.65 -3.04 -10.19
CA GLU A 123 8.65 -4.19 -9.27
C GLU A 123 8.87 -3.77 -7.82
N LYS A 124 9.82 -2.86 -7.59
CA LYS A 124 10.20 -2.41 -6.24
C LYS A 124 9.15 -1.50 -5.62
N ILE A 125 8.55 -0.60 -6.38
CA ILE A 125 7.43 0.21 -5.91
C ILE A 125 6.25 -0.68 -5.51
N CYS A 126 5.91 -1.70 -6.32
CA CYS A 126 4.87 -2.66 -5.94
C CYS A 126 5.19 -3.35 -4.60
N ALA A 127 6.45 -3.72 -4.37
CA ALA A 127 6.87 -4.35 -3.12
C ALA A 127 6.74 -3.39 -1.91
N CYS A 128 7.07 -2.10 -2.08
CA CYS A 128 6.85 -1.08 -1.04
C CYS A 128 5.35 -0.93 -0.72
N ASP A 129 4.50 -0.82 -1.74
CA ASP A 129 3.05 -0.61 -1.56
C ASP A 129 2.36 -1.83 -0.94
N LYS A 130 2.79 -3.03 -1.35
CA LYS A 130 2.38 -4.28 -0.72
C LYS A 130 2.77 -4.29 0.76
N ALA A 131 4.01 -3.94 1.10
CA ALA A 131 4.48 -3.94 2.48
C ALA A 131 3.69 -2.95 3.35
N LEU A 132 3.30 -1.79 2.79
CA LEU A 132 2.41 -0.84 3.46
C LEU A 132 1.03 -1.46 3.74
N ALA A 133 0.41 -2.11 2.74
CA ALA A 133 -0.88 -2.79 2.90
C ALA A 133 -0.83 -3.86 3.99
N GLU A 134 0.20 -4.72 3.96
CA GLU A 134 0.41 -5.77 4.96
C GLU A 134 0.59 -5.15 6.37
N CYS A 135 1.34 -4.04 6.45
CA CYS A 135 1.59 -3.34 7.70
C CYS A 135 0.32 -2.71 8.29
N PHE A 136 -0.51 -2.06 7.47
CA PHE A 136 -1.81 -1.53 7.90
C PHE A 136 -2.74 -2.63 8.40
N SER A 137 -2.92 -3.69 7.60
CA SER A 137 -3.74 -4.84 7.99
C SER A 137 -3.28 -5.46 9.33
N THR A 138 -1.97 -5.64 9.50
CA THR A 138 -1.40 -6.18 10.75
C THR A 138 -1.61 -5.26 11.96
N ASN A 139 -1.61 -3.94 11.75
CA ASN A 139 -1.69 -2.95 12.82
C ASN A 139 -3.08 -2.32 12.97
N GLU A 140 -4.10 -2.84 12.28
CA GLU A 140 -5.49 -2.36 12.37
C GLU A 140 -5.98 -2.20 13.82
N PRO A 141 -5.71 -3.14 14.76
CA PRO A 141 -6.15 -2.99 16.16
C PRO A 141 -5.54 -1.78 16.89
N TYR A 142 -4.46 -1.21 16.36
CA TYR A 142 -3.77 -0.03 16.91
C TYR A 142 -4.16 1.27 16.19
N TYR A 143 -5.03 1.20 15.19
CA TYR A 143 -5.52 2.38 14.50
C TYR A 143 -6.26 3.31 15.47
N ASN A 144 -5.91 4.60 15.44
CA ASN A 144 -6.50 5.63 16.28
C ASN A 144 -7.05 6.77 15.43
N SER A 145 -8.37 6.87 15.36
CA SER A 145 -9.05 7.90 14.57
C SER A 145 -8.73 9.34 15.01
N ALA A 146 -8.25 9.57 16.24
CA ALA A 146 -7.79 10.87 16.72
C ALA A 146 -6.53 11.38 16.01
N ASN A 147 -5.78 10.47 15.37
CA ASN A 147 -4.58 10.82 14.60
C ASN A 147 -4.89 11.21 13.14
N ARG A 148 -6.17 11.23 12.73
CA ARG A 148 -6.58 11.74 11.42
C ARG A 148 -6.56 13.26 11.34
N ASN A 149 -6.33 13.80 10.14
CA ASN A 149 -6.17 15.24 9.92
C ASN A 149 -5.15 15.87 10.88
N TYR A 150 -4.06 15.14 11.12
CA TYR A 150 -3.11 15.49 12.17
C TYR A 150 -2.45 16.83 11.88
N ASN A 151 -2.32 17.69 12.89
CA ASN A 151 -1.68 19.00 12.73
C ASN A 151 -0.16 18.86 12.69
N ARG A 152 0.36 18.41 11.54
CA ARG A 152 1.79 18.10 11.36
C ARG A 152 2.70 19.28 11.65
N GLY A 153 2.34 20.48 11.19
CA GLY A 153 3.17 21.68 11.38
C GLY A 153 3.34 22.07 12.86
N ARG A 154 2.39 21.69 13.72
CA ARG A 154 2.43 21.98 15.15
C ARG A 154 2.94 20.81 16.00
N LEU A 155 2.53 19.58 15.66
CA LEU A 155 2.71 18.40 16.50
C LEU A 155 3.90 17.54 16.08
N CYS A 156 4.27 17.56 14.79
CA CYS A 156 5.38 16.78 14.28
C CYS A 156 6.66 17.63 14.32
N GLY A 157 7.63 17.18 15.12
CA GLY A 157 8.94 17.80 15.18
C GLY A 157 9.66 17.79 13.83
N LYS A 158 10.66 18.66 13.67
CA LYS A 158 11.50 18.70 12.44
C LYS A 158 12.56 17.60 12.38
N GLN A 159 12.77 16.86 13.47
CA GLN A 159 13.77 15.81 13.54
C GLN A 159 13.24 14.55 12.87
N MET A 160 14.01 13.98 11.94
CA MET A 160 13.66 12.69 11.33
C MET A 160 13.88 11.58 12.36
N ALA A 161 12.85 10.76 12.59
CA ALA A 161 13.02 9.55 13.39
C ALA A 161 13.83 8.53 12.59
N LYS A 162 14.90 7.99 13.18
CA LYS A 162 15.73 6.95 12.57
C LYS A 162 15.06 5.57 12.58
N SER A 163 14.06 5.37 13.43
CA SER A 163 13.36 4.10 13.60
C SER A 163 12.00 4.32 14.24
N CYS A 164 11.13 3.32 14.12
CA CYS A 164 9.87 3.26 14.87
C CYS A 164 10.14 3.22 16.39
N PRO A 165 9.41 4.02 17.17
CA PRO A 165 9.28 3.77 18.61
C PRO A 165 8.61 2.42 18.87
N ASN A 166 8.88 1.83 20.02
CA ASN A 166 8.09 0.72 20.52
C ASN A 166 6.78 1.28 21.10
N PHE A 167 5.66 0.92 20.50
CA PHE A 167 4.33 1.24 21.02
C PHE A 167 3.82 0.04 21.82
N ASN A 168 3.60 0.27 23.12
CA ASN A 168 3.04 -0.72 24.06
C ASN A 168 1.56 -0.93 23.80
#